data_AF-A0A8T1UHZ6-F1
#
_entry.id   AF-A0A8T1UHZ6-F1
#
_cell.length_a   1.000
_cell.length_b   1.000
_cell.length_c   1.000
_cell.angle_alpha   90.00
_cell.angle_beta   90.00
_cell.angle_gamma   90.00
#
_symmetry.space_group_name_H-M   'P 1'
#
loop_
_entity.id
_entity.type
_entity.pdbx_description
1 polymer ?
#
loop_
_entity_poly.entity_id
_entity_poly.type
_entity_poly.pdbx_seq_one_letter_code
_entity_poly.pdbx_strand_id
1 'polypeptide(L)'
;MQNQDPSVTFYDVCEQAANAAIESRQLFCVDLDHCYHKFRSFDIKVLAVVYSEFQEVMLLDADTLFFQSPMTLWETTKYKSTGTLFFNDRISYELSYLAKRMSSEHENVGALHQFLAGFDVSPYRRFGSLETESRPQLPRSELGLDFSFQPSEFLLNSHVWSLRSGHQMDSSLMLWNKARQPKATVILASFVSLNGLPTVPSYGDKELYWLACELAETAYEFSDFAAGTVGWELLAEGRHKDGVLCGDALQHYPVQKNPAKGPGADVEPLYMNSDNILEWGRDSRRLYRTAARPAEFYPGSFTERKLLQTCPFDVTTMEIAPMEAMLLAQRQQLYDVVAG
;
A
#
# COMPACT_ATOMS: atom_id res chain seq x y z
N MET A 1 23.90 -19.77 14.35
CA MET A 1 23.48 -19.55 12.96
C MET A 1 24.59 -20.04 12.02
N GLN A 2 24.68 -21.36 11.76
CA GLN A 2 25.82 -21.94 11.03
C GLN A 2 25.51 -22.48 9.63
N ASN A 3 24.30 -22.27 9.11
CA ASN A 3 23.95 -22.49 7.71
C ASN A 3 22.98 -21.38 7.28
N GLN A 4 23.50 -20.19 6.97
CA GLN A 4 22.69 -19.18 6.28
C GLN A 4 22.72 -19.47 4.79
N ASP A 5 21.56 -19.48 4.14
CA ASP A 5 21.45 -19.55 2.69
C ASP A 5 22.21 -18.35 2.09
N PRO A 6 23.17 -18.56 1.16
CA PRO A 6 23.96 -17.47 0.59
C PRO A 6 23.12 -16.46 -0.22
N SER A 7 21.88 -16.81 -0.57
CA SER A 7 20.91 -15.90 -1.20
C SER A 7 20.20 -14.98 -0.20
N VAL A 8 20.35 -15.21 1.12
CA VAL A 8 19.71 -14.43 2.17
C VAL A 8 20.76 -13.57 2.88
N THR A 9 20.55 -12.25 2.86
CA THR A 9 21.38 -11.30 3.59
C THR A 9 20.53 -10.61 4.66
N PHE A 10 21.04 -10.60 5.89
CA PHE A 10 20.43 -9.86 6.99
C PHE A 10 21.01 -8.45 7.02
N TYR A 11 20.15 -7.45 6.83
CA TYR A 11 20.52 -6.04 6.85
C TYR A 11 20.02 -5.40 8.15
N ASP A 12 20.95 -4.93 8.99
CA ASP A 12 20.60 -4.02 10.09
C ASP A 12 20.54 -2.59 9.54
N VAL A 13 19.35 -2.20 9.09
CA VAL A 13 19.11 -0.85 8.55
C VAL A 13 19.16 0.23 9.63
N CYS A 14 19.00 -0.13 10.91
CA CYS A 14 19.15 0.79 12.03
C CYS A 14 20.61 1.17 12.26
N GLU A 15 21.55 0.25 12.07
CA GLU A 15 22.98 0.55 12.11
C GLU A 15 23.37 1.58 11.04
N GLN A 16 22.86 1.41 9.82
CA GLN A 16 23.10 2.40 8.75
C GLN A 16 22.44 3.75 9.05
N ALA A 17 21.20 3.74 9.54
CA ALA A 17 20.45 4.95 9.86
C ALA A 17 21.04 5.75 11.04
N ALA A 18 21.58 5.08 12.05
CA ALA A 18 22.24 5.69 13.20
C ALA A 18 23.57 6.37 12.85
N ASN A 19 24.22 5.92 11.77
CA ASN A 19 25.47 6.48 11.27
C ASN A 19 25.28 7.58 10.21
N ALA A 20 24.03 7.85 9.81
CA ALA A 20 23.75 8.78 8.72
C ALA A 20 23.60 10.23 9.22
N ALA A 21 24.57 11.07 8.86
CA ALA A 21 24.61 12.47 9.24
C ALA A 21 24.95 13.41 8.07
N ILE A 22 24.41 14.64 8.12
CA ILE A 22 24.80 15.75 7.26
C ILE A 22 25.31 16.88 8.16
N GLU A 23 26.53 17.37 7.91
CA GLU A 23 27.14 18.46 8.71
C GLU A 23 27.08 18.18 10.23
N SER A 24 27.39 16.93 10.61
CA SER A 24 27.33 16.43 12.00
C SER A 24 25.93 16.41 12.64
N ARG A 25 24.86 16.67 11.87
CA ARG A 25 23.48 16.48 12.30
C ARG A 25 22.99 15.11 11.86
N GLN A 26 22.57 14.31 12.83
CA GLN A 26 21.99 13.00 12.55
C GLN A 26 20.69 13.12 11.79
N LEU A 27 20.50 12.23 10.81
CA LEU A 27 19.34 12.26 9.92
C LEU A 27 18.13 11.52 10.51
N PHE A 28 18.31 10.27 10.94
CA PHE A 28 17.18 9.42 11.33
C PHE A 28 17.11 9.18 12.84
N CYS A 29 18.26 9.08 13.51
CA CYS A 29 18.37 8.72 14.91
C CYS A 29 19.57 9.39 15.56
N VAL A 30 19.48 9.80 16.83
CA VAL A 30 20.62 10.38 17.54
C VAL A 30 21.72 9.36 17.85
N ASP A 31 21.36 8.08 17.99
CA ASP A 31 22.24 6.93 18.19
C ASP A 31 21.51 5.62 17.80
N LEU A 32 22.19 4.48 17.95
CA LEU A 32 21.68 3.16 17.58
C LEU A 32 20.50 2.70 18.46
N ASP A 33 20.55 2.92 19.77
CA ASP A 33 19.47 2.54 20.68
C ASP A 33 18.19 3.31 20.36
N HIS A 34 18.30 4.61 20.11
CA HIS A 34 17.18 5.41 19.63
C HIS A 34 16.63 4.89 18.30
N CYS A 35 17.50 4.41 17.41
CA CYS A 35 17.09 3.81 16.14
C CYS A 35 16.27 2.53 16.33
N TYR A 36 16.73 1.60 17.16
CA TYR A 36 15.97 0.40 17.49
C TYR A 36 14.63 0.73 18.14
N HIS A 37 14.54 1.76 18.98
CA HIS A 37 13.28 2.16 19.58
C HIS A 37 12.33 2.84 18.58
N LYS A 38 12.81 3.81 17.80
CA LYS A 38 12.01 4.58 16.84
C LYS A 38 11.49 3.71 15.70
N PHE A 39 12.32 2.81 15.19
CA PHE A 39 12.00 1.96 14.04
C PHE A 39 11.58 0.54 14.44
N ARG A 40 11.28 0.27 15.71
CA ARG A 40 10.46 -0.91 16.10
C ARG A 40 8.98 -0.65 15.79
N SER A 41 8.73 -0.31 14.54
CA SER A 41 7.45 0.10 13.98
C SER A 41 7.45 -0.25 12.49
N PHE A 42 6.34 0.04 11.81
CA PHE A 42 6.26 -0.16 10.37
C PHE A 42 7.24 0.71 9.58
N ASP A 43 7.71 1.83 10.13
CA ASP A 43 8.62 2.77 9.46
C ASP A 43 10.00 2.14 9.14
N ILE A 44 10.35 1.00 9.75
CA ILE A 44 11.55 0.23 9.39
C ILE A 44 11.58 -0.12 7.90
N LYS A 45 10.39 -0.31 7.30
CA LYS A 45 10.21 -0.57 5.88
C LYS A 45 10.73 0.59 5.02
N VAL A 46 10.60 1.83 5.49
CA VAL A 46 11.16 3.00 4.80
C VAL A 46 12.68 2.93 4.79
N LEU A 47 13.31 2.61 5.93
CA LEU A 47 14.75 2.43 6.01
C LEU A 47 15.22 1.27 5.12
N ALA A 48 14.47 0.17 5.06
CA ALA A 48 14.77 -0.95 4.16
C ALA A 48 14.79 -0.54 2.69
N VAL A 49 13.84 0.29 2.23
CA VAL A 49 13.89 0.84 0.86
C VAL A 49 15.11 1.75 0.68
N VAL A 50 15.33 2.69 1.59
CA VAL A 50 16.40 3.69 1.48
C VAL A 50 17.78 3.04 1.47
N TYR A 51 18.07 2.15 2.42
CA TYR A 51 19.39 1.61 2.71
C TYR A 51 19.71 0.26 2.06
N SER A 52 18.72 -0.46 1.52
CA SER A 52 19.02 -1.67 0.74
C SER A 52 19.96 -1.35 -0.42
N GLU A 53 20.81 -2.29 -0.82
CA GLU A 53 21.75 -2.09 -1.94
C GLU A 53 21.07 -2.21 -3.31
N PHE A 54 19.80 -2.66 -3.33
CA PHE A 54 19.06 -2.92 -4.55
C PHE A 54 18.56 -1.63 -5.19
N GLN A 55 18.70 -1.53 -6.51
CA GLN A 55 18.06 -0.48 -7.29
C GLN A 55 16.55 -0.68 -7.40
N GLU A 56 16.13 -1.93 -7.60
CA GLU A 56 14.75 -2.38 -7.77
C GLU A 56 14.38 -3.22 -6.55
N VAL A 57 13.40 -2.75 -5.78
CA VAL A 57 13.02 -3.30 -4.49
C VAL A 57 11.61 -3.84 -4.59
N MET A 58 11.41 -5.11 -4.27
CA MET A 58 10.10 -5.66 -3.92
C MET A 58 10.05 -5.75 -2.40
N LEU A 59 9.27 -4.86 -1.77
CA LEU A 59 9.05 -4.89 -0.34
C LEU A 59 7.84 -5.77 -0.04
N LEU A 60 7.96 -6.59 1.01
CA LEU A 60 7.01 -7.64 1.37
C LEU A 60 6.86 -7.71 2.88
N ASP A 61 5.63 -7.90 3.35
CA ASP A 61 5.36 -8.26 4.74
C ASP A 61 5.65 -9.73 5.00
N ALA A 62 6.03 -10.05 6.24
CA ALA A 62 6.46 -11.39 6.63
C ALA A 62 5.30 -12.41 6.63
N ASP A 63 4.07 -11.91 6.71
CA ASP A 63 2.79 -12.62 6.73
C ASP A 63 2.02 -12.50 5.41
N THR A 64 2.71 -12.16 4.32
CA THR A 64 2.16 -12.21 2.96
C THR A 64 2.20 -13.63 2.38
N LEU A 65 1.08 -14.09 1.83
CA LEU A 65 0.93 -15.38 1.13
C LEU A 65 0.56 -15.15 -0.33
N PHE A 66 1.28 -15.82 -1.24
CA PHE A 66 1.07 -15.70 -2.69
C PHE A 66 0.24 -16.84 -3.27
N PHE A 67 -0.73 -16.49 -4.11
CA PHE A 67 -1.48 -17.41 -4.97
C PHE A 67 -0.84 -17.57 -6.37
N GLN A 68 0.02 -16.62 -6.74
CA GLN A 68 0.78 -16.61 -7.98
C GLN A 68 2.19 -16.05 -7.72
N SER A 69 3.16 -16.42 -8.57
CA SER A 69 4.51 -15.85 -8.48
C SER A 69 4.46 -14.31 -8.63
N PRO A 70 5.02 -13.55 -7.67
CA PRO A 70 5.09 -12.09 -7.78
C PRO A 70 6.12 -11.61 -8.81
N MET A 71 6.97 -12.50 -9.33
CA MET A 71 8.03 -12.12 -10.27
C MET A 71 7.50 -11.51 -11.58
N THR A 72 6.27 -11.84 -11.98
CA THR A 72 5.68 -11.25 -13.19
C THR A 72 5.30 -9.78 -13.02
N LEU A 73 5.31 -9.24 -11.79
CA LEU A 73 5.00 -7.83 -11.52
C LEU A 73 6.04 -6.89 -12.13
N TRP A 74 7.32 -7.29 -12.15
CA TRP A 74 8.41 -6.56 -12.83
C TRP A 74 8.17 -6.39 -14.33
N GLU A 75 7.40 -7.30 -14.93
CA GLU A 75 7.14 -7.29 -16.37
C GLU A 75 5.94 -6.42 -16.75
N THR A 76 5.16 -5.95 -15.78
CA THR A 76 3.97 -5.15 -16.03
C THR A 76 4.33 -3.80 -16.64
N THR A 77 3.49 -3.30 -17.55
CA THR A 77 3.65 -1.95 -18.11
C THR A 77 3.64 -0.89 -17.01
N LYS A 78 2.80 -1.06 -15.97
CA LYS A 78 2.71 -0.18 -14.81
C LYS A 78 4.06 0.01 -14.10
N TYR A 79 4.74 -1.10 -13.78
CA TYR A 79 6.08 -1.02 -13.19
C TYR A 79 7.12 -0.52 -14.19
N LYS A 80 7.11 -1.00 -15.45
CA LYS A 80 8.07 -0.57 -16.46
C LYS A 80 7.93 0.90 -16.85
N SER A 81 6.75 1.51 -16.74
CA SER A 81 6.52 2.93 -17.07
C SER A 81 6.92 3.88 -15.94
N THR A 82 6.79 3.47 -14.67
CA THR A 82 7.01 4.37 -13.52
C THR A 82 8.09 3.91 -12.54
N GLY A 83 8.46 2.63 -12.52
CA GLY A 83 9.35 2.06 -11.52
C GLY A 83 8.69 1.88 -10.16
N THR A 84 7.36 2.01 -10.09
CA THR A 84 6.58 1.76 -8.89
C THR A 84 5.37 0.90 -9.22
N LEU A 85 4.92 0.11 -8.26
CA LEU A 85 3.62 -0.54 -8.33
C LEU A 85 3.07 -0.69 -6.91
N PHE A 86 1.92 -0.06 -6.66
CA PHE A 86 1.23 -0.06 -5.39
C PHE A 86 -0.11 -0.81 -5.46
N PHE A 87 -0.64 -1.25 -4.32
CA PHE A 87 -1.93 -1.91 -4.22
C PHE A 87 -2.89 -1.05 -3.40
N ASN A 88 -4.18 -1.07 -3.78
CA ASN A 88 -5.18 -0.26 -3.09
C ASN A 88 -5.59 -0.93 -1.79
N ASP A 89 -5.81 -0.14 -0.75
CA ASP A 89 -6.46 -0.62 0.47
C ASP A 89 -7.99 -0.61 0.32
N ARG A 90 -8.69 -1.16 1.32
CA ARG A 90 -10.14 -1.08 1.46
C ARG A 90 -10.58 0.37 1.61
N ILE A 91 -11.63 0.72 0.88
CA ILE A 91 -12.31 2.02 0.97
C ILE A 91 -13.10 2.06 2.28
N SER A 92 -12.43 2.42 3.37
CA SER A 92 -12.84 2.20 4.75
C SER A 92 -12.34 3.33 5.65
N TYR A 93 -12.76 3.39 6.90
CA TYR A 93 -12.25 4.40 7.86
C TYR A 93 -12.43 5.86 7.43
N GLU A 94 -13.61 6.23 6.91
CA GLU A 94 -13.96 7.55 6.33
C GLU A 94 -13.75 8.78 7.24
N LEU A 95 -13.46 8.56 8.54
CA LEU A 95 -13.27 9.60 9.56
C LEU A 95 -11.90 9.52 10.25
N SER A 96 -10.99 8.65 9.78
CA SER A 96 -9.66 8.44 10.37
C SER A 96 -8.53 8.67 9.36
N TYR A 97 -7.30 8.74 9.85
CA TYR A 97 -6.08 8.83 9.05
C TYR A 97 -6.16 9.93 7.99
N LEU A 98 -6.01 9.62 6.70
CA LEU A 98 -6.04 10.59 5.61
C LEU A 98 -7.37 11.38 5.55
N ALA A 99 -8.49 10.73 5.90
CA ALA A 99 -9.82 11.34 5.89
C ALA A 99 -10.22 11.97 7.22
N LYS A 100 -9.38 11.94 8.26
CA LYS A 100 -9.71 12.55 9.56
C LYS A 100 -10.10 14.02 9.38
N ARG A 101 -11.29 14.39 9.86
CA ARG A 101 -11.76 15.79 9.86
C ARG A 101 -11.04 16.59 10.94
N MET A 102 -10.59 17.79 10.57
CA MET A 102 -9.75 18.62 11.44
C MET A 102 -10.55 19.70 12.17
N SER A 103 -11.69 20.13 11.62
CA SER A 103 -12.67 20.99 12.29
C SER A 103 -14.07 20.68 11.78
N SER A 104 -15.09 21.06 12.56
CA SER A 104 -16.50 21.01 12.14
C SER A 104 -16.86 22.09 11.12
N GLU A 105 -16.01 23.12 10.97
CA GLU A 105 -16.27 24.25 10.07
C GLU A 105 -15.85 23.96 8.62
N HIS A 106 -14.97 22.98 8.41
CA HIS A 106 -14.45 22.58 7.10
C HIS A 106 -14.63 21.08 6.86
N GLU A 107 -15.88 20.64 6.74
CA GLU A 107 -16.24 19.23 6.57
C GLU A 107 -15.66 18.60 5.29
N ASN A 108 -15.31 19.42 4.30
CA ASN A 108 -14.69 19.00 3.03
C ASN A 108 -13.16 18.99 3.06
N VAL A 109 -12.52 19.31 4.20
CA VAL A 109 -11.05 19.33 4.35
C VAL A 109 -10.64 18.33 5.42
N GLY A 110 -9.98 17.25 4.99
CA GLY A 110 -9.39 16.23 5.85
C GLY A 110 -7.88 16.42 6.12
N ALA A 111 -7.32 15.53 6.94
CA ALA A 111 -5.91 15.54 7.31
C ALA A 111 -4.95 15.42 6.11
N LEU A 112 -5.30 14.65 5.07
CA LEU A 112 -4.54 14.57 3.82
C LEU A 112 -4.32 15.96 3.21
N HIS A 113 -5.41 16.72 3.04
CA HIS A 113 -5.38 18.05 2.42
C HIS A 113 -4.48 19.01 3.19
N GLN A 114 -4.60 19.03 4.52
CA GLN A 114 -3.76 19.89 5.37
C GLN A 114 -2.30 19.47 5.37
N PHE A 115 -2.03 18.16 5.39
CA PHE A 115 -0.68 17.64 5.29
C PHE A 115 -0.02 18.07 3.98
N LEU A 116 -0.72 17.91 2.85
CA LEU A 116 -0.21 18.28 1.52
C LEU A 116 -0.03 19.79 1.36
N ALA A 117 -0.97 20.61 1.86
CA ALA A 117 -0.87 22.06 1.82
C ALA A 117 0.27 22.60 2.70
N GLY A 118 0.53 21.93 3.83
CA GLY A 118 1.61 22.29 4.76
C GLY A 118 3.00 21.79 4.36
N PHE A 119 3.13 20.95 3.34
CA PHE A 119 4.41 20.39 2.94
C PHE A 119 5.13 21.31 1.93
N ASP A 120 6.36 21.74 2.25
CA ASP A 120 7.21 22.50 1.33
C ASP A 120 8.11 21.56 0.51
N VAL A 121 7.82 21.43 -0.79
CA VAL A 121 8.63 20.61 -1.71
C VAL A 121 9.90 21.32 -2.21
N SER A 122 10.09 22.61 -1.90
CA SER A 122 11.20 23.42 -2.41
C SER A 122 12.59 22.79 -2.18
N PRO A 123 12.91 22.20 -1.01
CA PRO A 123 14.21 21.55 -0.76
C PRO A 123 14.51 20.36 -1.68
N TYR A 124 13.48 19.75 -2.26
CA TYR A 124 13.59 18.52 -3.05
C TYR A 124 13.63 18.77 -4.57
N ARG A 125 13.45 20.01 -5.02
CA ARG A 125 13.40 20.36 -6.46
C ARG A 125 14.69 20.06 -7.23
N ARG A 126 15.83 19.95 -6.53
CA ARG A 126 17.14 19.63 -7.13
C ARG A 126 17.26 18.17 -7.59
N PHE A 127 16.39 17.28 -7.11
CA PHE A 127 16.42 15.87 -7.47
C PHE A 127 15.55 15.64 -8.71
N GLY A 128 15.97 14.71 -9.57
CA GLY A 128 15.21 14.36 -10.78
C GLY A 128 13.88 13.66 -10.48
N SER A 129 12.92 13.81 -11.37
CA SER A 129 11.65 13.07 -11.40
C SER A 129 11.49 12.43 -12.77
N LEU A 130 10.68 11.37 -12.87
CA LEU A 130 10.29 10.86 -14.18
C LEU A 130 9.37 11.87 -14.85
N GLU A 131 9.80 12.36 -16.01
CA GLU A 131 8.91 13.03 -16.94
C GLU A 131 8.11 11.95 -17.68
N THR A 132 6.90 11.68 -17.22
CA THR A 132 5.87 11.12 -18.12
C THR A 132 5.20 12.27 -18.86
N GLU A 133 4.36 11.94 -19.85
CA GLU A 133 3.60 12.90 -20.66
C GLU A 133 3.15 14.11 -19.83
N SER A 134 3.29 15.31 -20.43
CA SER A 134 3.03 16.60 -19.79
C SER A 134 1.80 16.52 -18.89
N ARG A 135 2.03 16.50 -17.57
CA ARG A 135 0.94 16.50 -16.58
C ARG A 135 -0.01 17.64 -16.94
N PRO A 136 -1.34 17.41 -16.96
CA PRO A 136 -2.28 18.50 -17.10
C PRO A 136 -1.92 19.59 -16.09
N GLN A 137 -1.84 20.85 -16.53
CA GLN A 137 -1.63 21.97 -15.62
C GLN A 137 -2.91 22.19 -14.81
N LEU A 138 -3.09 21.37 -13.78
CA LEU A 138 -4.20 21.51 -12.83
C LEU A 138 -3.96 22.75 -11.95
N PRO A 139 -4.99 23.33 -11.34
CA PRO A 139 -4.80 24.39 -10.35
C PRO A 139 -3.93 23.90 -9.19
N ARG A 140 -3.01 24.75 -8.72
CA ARG A 140 -2.27 24.53 -7.45
C ARG A 140 -3.02 25.05 -6.23
N SER A 141 -4.25 25.50 -6.44
CA SER A 141 -5.15 25.96 -5.42
C SER A 141 -6.46 25.20 -5.58
N GLU A 142 -6.84 24.43 -4.56
CA GLU A 142 -8.05 23.60 -4.56
C GLU A 142 -8.61 23.56 -3.13
N LEU A 143 -9.94 23.51 -2.98
CA LEU A 143 -10.60 23.56 -1.66
C LEU A 143 -10.20 24.77 -0.76
N GLY A 144 -9.73 25.87 -1.37
CA GLY A 144 -9.23 27.05 -0.64
C GLY A 144 -7.85 26.85 0.01
N LEU A 145 -7.10 25.82 -0.39
CA LEU A 145 -5.74 25.55 0.03
C LEU A 145 -4.77 25.74 -1.12
N ASP A 146 -3.58 26.27 -0.83
CA ASP A 146 -2.50 26.41 -1.81
C ASP A 146 -1.46 25.29 -1.61
N PHE A 147 -1.05 24.67 -2.71
CA PHE A 147 -0.08 23.58 -2.71
C PHE A 147 1.26 24.03 -3.32
N SER A 148 2.36 23.60 -2.70
CA SER A 148 3.73 23.92 -3.17
C SER A 148 4.20 23.08 -4.37
N PHE A 149 3.35 22.13 -4.79
CA PHE A 149 3.53 21.15 -5.87
C PHE A 149 2.25 21.08 -6.72
N GLN A 150 2.29 20.33 -7.82
CA GLN A 150 1.15 20.06 -8.70
C GLN A 150 0.45 18.74 -8.33
N PRO A 151 -0.77 18.77 -7.75
CA PRO A 151 -1.56 17.55 -7.52
C PRO A 151 -1.77 16.75 -8.81
N SER A 152 -1.67 15.42 -8.73
CA SER A 152 -1.97 14.58 -9.89
C SER A 152 -3.47 14.38 -10.10
N GLU A 153 -3.84 13.97 -11.32
CA GLU A 153 -5.21 13.54 -11.62
C GLU A 153 -5.64 12.35 -10.74
N PHE A 154 -4.72 11.42 -10.45
CA PHE A 154 -5.00 10.32 -9.53
C PHE A 154 -5.38 10.84 -8.14
N LEU A 155 -4.58 11.74 -7.55
CA LEU A 155 -4.84 12.27 -6.23
C LEU A 155 -6.22 12.93 -6.17
N LEU A 156 -6.53 13.83 -7.11
CA LEU A 156 -7.81 14.56 -7.12
C LEU A 156 -9.03 13.65 -7.30
N ASN A 157 -8.88 12.51 -8.00
CA ASN A 157 -9.95 11.54 -8.20
C ASN A 157 -9.97 10.40 -7.16
N SER A 158 -9.01 10.38 -6.22
CA SER A 158 -8.89 9.31 -5.24
C SER A 158 -10.01 9.34 -4.19
N HIS A 159 -10.30 8.18 -3.62
CA HIS A 159 -11.28 8.06 -2.52
C HIS A 159 -10.84 8.82 -1.28
N VAL A 160 -9.53 8.88 -1.01
CA VAL A 160 -8.97 9.62 0.14
C VAL A 160 -9.11 11.13 -0.02
N TRP A 161 -8.94 11.68 -1.23
CA TRP A 161 -9.20 13.09 -1.52
C TRP A 161 -10.67 13.44 -1.36
N SER A 162 -11.57 12.56 -1.85
CA SER A 162 -13.01 12.70 -1.63
C SER A 162 -13.47 12.38 -0.20
N LEU A 163 -12.54 12.13 0.72
CA LEU A 163 -12.82 11.78 2.12
C LEU A 163 -13.73 10.56 2.32
N ARG A 164 -13.71 9.63 1.35
CA ARG A 164 -14.44 8.36 1.36
C ARG A 164 -13.64 7.22 1.99
N SER A 165 -12.32 7.38 2.12
CA SER A 165 -11.43 6.40 2.74
C SER A 165 -10.39 7.09 3.61
N GLY A 166 -10.06 6.49 4.76
CA GLY A 166 -8.90 6.86 5.55
C GLY A 166 -7.58 6.32 4.97
N HIS A 167 -7.65 5.37 4.03
CA HIS A 167 -6.50 4.68 3.44
C HIS A 167 -6.56 4.63 1.93
N GLN A 168 -5.40 4.77 1.29
CA GLN A 168 -5.28 4.58 -0.16
C GLN A 168 -4.48 3.32 -0.48
N MET A 169 -3.36 3.10 0.21
CA MET A 169 -2.38 2.09 -0.15
C MET A 169 -2.29 0.96 0.87
N ASP A 170 -2.22 -0.27 0.36
CA ASP A 170 -1.76 -1.46 1.08
C ASP A 170 -0.25 -1.62 0.84
N SER A 171 0.56 -1.65 1.92
CA SER A 171 2.02 -1.82 1.85
C SER A 171 2.52 -3.23 2.18
N SER A 172 1.65 -4.23 2.15
CA SER A 172 2.00 -5.65 2.34
C SER A 172 2.86 -6.20 1.19
N LEU A 173 2.72 -5.60 0.00
CA LEU A 173 3.57 -5.80 -1.17
C LEU A 173 3.64 -4.50 -1.96
N MET A 174 4.85 -4.07 -2.31
CA MET A 174 5.04 -2.99 -3.28
C MET A 174 6.34 -3.15 -4.07
N LEU A 175 6.39 -2.55 -5.26
CA LEU A 175 7.62 -2.43 -6.05
C LEU A 175 8.09 -0.98 -6.07
N TRP A 176 9.39 -0.78 -5.95
CA TRP A 176 10.03 0.53 -5.93
C TRP A 176 11.39 0.52 -6.64
N ASN A 177 11.60 1.43 -7.57
CA ASN A 177 12.86 1.60 -8.29
C ASN A 177 13.51 2.93 -7.89
N LYS A 178 14.57 2.86 -7.09
CA LYS A 178 15.27 4.06 -6.57
C LYS A 178 15.89 4.92 -7.65
N ALA A 179 16.40 4.30 -8.73
CA ALA A 179 17.00 5.04 -9.84
C ALA A 179 15.96 5.83 -10.64
N ARG A 180 14.74 5.30 -10.73
CA ARG A 180 13.62 5.97 -11.40
C ARG A 180 12.89 6.94 -10.49
N GLN A 181 12.92 6.73 -9.18
CA GLN A 181 12.23 7.56 -8.20
C GLN A 181 13.17 8.31 -7.23
N PRO A 182 14.23 9.02 -7.70
CA PRO A 182 15.23 9.56 -6.79
C PRO A 182 14.67 10.68 -5.91
N LYS A 183 13.88 11.62 -6.45
CA LYS A 183 13.23 12.68 -5.67
C LYS A 183 12.24 12.11 -4.65
N ALA A 184 11.39 11.17 -5.07
CA ALA A 184 10.44 10.52 -4.16
C ALA A 184 11.16 9.71 -3.08
N THR A 185 12.29 9.06 -3.38
CA THR A 185 13.06 8.31 -2.38
C THR A 185 13.61 9.24 -1.30
N VAL A 186 14.05 10.45 -1.66
CA VAL A 186 14.52 11.44 -0.68
C VAL A 186 13.37 12.02 0.14
N ILE A 187 12.21 12.29 -0.47
CA ILE A 187 11.01 12.74 0.26
C ILE A 187 10.54 11.65 1.23
N LEU A 188 10.48 10.40 0.78
CA LEU A 188 10.14 9.24 1.60
C LEU A 188 11.05 9.11 2.82
N ALA A 189 12.36 9.21 2.62
CA ALA A 189 13.33 9.23 3.71
C ALA A 189 13.07 10.39 4.71
N SER A 190 12.69 11.56 4.19
CA SER A 190 12.47 12.74 5.04
C SER A 190 11.26 12.58 5.97
N PHE A 191 10.25 11.80 5.61
CA PHE A 191 9.08 11.55 6.45
C PHE A 191 9.42 10.85 7.77
N VAL A 192 10.49 10.05 7.80
CA VAL A 192 10.90 9.30 8.99
C VAL A 192 12.15 9.88 9.67
N SER A 193 12.65 11.02 9.18
CA SER A 193 13.86 11.68 9.68
C SER A 193 13.59 12.57 10.90
N LEU A 194 14.65 13.15 11.48
CA LEU A 194 14.61 14.08 12.63
C LEU A 194 14.42 15.55 12.21
N ASN A 195 13.93 15.79 11.00
CA ASN A 195 13.82 17.14 10.43
C ASN A 195 12.60 17.95 10.91
N GLY A 196 11.79 17.40 11.81
CA GLY A 196 10.62 18.09 12.37
C GLY A 196 9.46 18.26 11.40
N LEU A 197 9.44 17.53 10.28
CA LEU A 197 8.28 17.51 9.39
C LEU A 197 7.04 16.94 10.11
N PRO A 198 5.83 17.41 9.77
CA PRO A 198 4.61 16.79 10.24
C PRO A 198 4.56 15.31 9.89
N THR A 199 4.06 14.50 10.82
CA THR A 199 3.81 13.07 10.57
C THR A 199 2.71 12.93 9.52
N VAL A 200 2.95 12.06 8.54
CA VAL A 200 1.93 11.68 7.55
C VAL A 200 0.72 11.07 8.29
N PRO A 201 -0.54 11.46 7.98
CA PRO A 201 -1.72 10.93 8.66
C PRO A 201 -2.05 9.51 8.19
N SER A 202 -1.19 8.55 8.54
CA SER A 202 -1.17 7.17 8.07
C SER A 202 -1.27 6.17 9.23
N TYR A 203 -1.78 4.97 8.97
CA TYR A 203 -1.57 3.83 9.86
C TYR A 203 -0.23 3.20 9.51
N GLY A 204 0.84 3.59 10.21
CA GLY A 204 2.20 3.16 9.90
C GLY A 204 2.72 3.76 8.60
N ASP A 205 3.48 2.96 7.84
CA ASP A 205 4.25 3.35 6.66
C ASP A 205 3.41 3.47 5.37
N LYS A 206 2.26 2.81 5.32
CA LYS A 206 1.53 2.49 4.08
C LYS A 206 1.30 3.67 3.13
N GLU A 207 0.93 4.85 3.65
CA GLU A 207 0.63 6.01 2.80
C GLU A 207 1.91 6.79 2.39
N LEU A 208 3.05 6.55 3.05
CA LEU A 208 4.26 7.34 2.84
C LEU A 208 4.80 7.19 1.42
N TYR A 209 4.71 6.02 0.81
CA TYR A 209 5.34 5.74 -0.49
C TYR A 209 4.69 6.53 -1.63
N TRP A 210 3.37 6.42 -1.79
CA TRP A 210 2.67 7.11 -2.86
C TRP A 210 2.60 8.63 -2.62
N LEU A 211 2.50 9.07 -1.36
CA LEU A 211 2.58 10.50 -1.03
C LEU A 211 3.95 11.09 -1.34
N ALA A 212 5.03 10.33 -1.15
CA ALA A 212 6.36 10.76 -1.57
C ALA A 212 6.44 10.92 -3.10
N CYS A 213 5.77 10.05 -3.87
CA CYS A 213 5.66 10.21 -5.32
C CYS A 213 4.81 11.43 -5.72
N GLU A 214 3.68 11.66 -5.05
CA GLU A 214 2.84 12.85 -5.28
C GLU A 214 3.62 14.15 -5.07
N LEU A 215 4.27 14.29 -3.92
CA LEU A 215 5.07 15.47 -3.58
C LEU A 215 6.32 15.61 -4.46
N ALA A 216 6.85 14.50 -4.98
CA ALA A 216 7.94 14.54 -5.96
C ALA A 216 7.49 15.01 -7.34
N GLU A 217 6.18 15.08 -7.61
CA GLU A 217 5.60 15.33 -8.93
C GLU A 217 6.08 14.30 -9.98
N THR A 218 6.33 13.07 -9.54
CA THR A 218 6.80 11.95 -10.37
C THR A 218 5.68 10.95 -10.63
N ALA A 219 5.67 10.32 -11.80
CA ALA A 219 4.65 9.32 -12.12
C ALA A 219 4.76 8.08 -11.22
N TYR A 220 3.62 7.49 -10.88
CA TYR A 220 3.50 6.23 -10.16
C TYR A 220 2.22 5.50 -10.56
N GLU A 221 2.12 4.22 -10.21
CA GLU A 221 1.01 3.36 -10.63
C GLU A 221 0.45 2.54 -9.47
N PHE A 222 -0.88 2.45 -9.43
CA PHE A 222 -1.62 1.53 -8.57
C PHE A 222 -2.17 0.36 -9.38
N SER A 223 -2.42 -0.76 -8.70
CA SER A 223 -3.29 -1.84 -9.17
C SER A 223 -4.64 -1.28 -9.67
N ASP A 224 -5.17 -1.83 -10.76
CA ASP A 224 -6.48 -1.45 -11.29
C ASP A 224 -7.65 -1.88 -10.37
N PHE A 225 -7.37 -2.76 -9.39
CA PHE A 225 -8.39 -3.38 -8.56
C PHE A 225 -8.30 -2.93 -7.10
N ALA A 226 -9.47 -2.82 -6.46
CA ALA A 226 -9.60 -2.60 -5.02
C ALA A 226 -9.20 -3.85 -4.23
N ALA A 227 -8.82 -3.66 -2.95
CA ALA A 227 -8.67 -4.78 -2.02
C ALA A 227 -9.96 -5.61 -1.93
N GLY A 228 -9.82 -6.90 -2.23
CA GLY A 228 -10.84 -7.91 -2.02
C GLY A 228 -10.80 -8.49 -0.61
N THR A 229 -11.44 -9.64 -0.44
CA THR A 229 -11.44 -10.36 0.84
C THR A 229 -11.43 -11.86 0.63
N VAL A 230 -10.77 -12.57 1.55
CA VAL A 230 -10.79 -14.01 1.69
C VAL A 230 -11.23 -14.37 3.11
N GLY A 231 -12.18 -15.30 3.25
CA GLY A 231 -12.74 -15.63 4.55
C GLY A 231 -13.83 -16.71 4.52
N TRP A 232 -14.27 -17.15 5.70
CA TRP A 232 -15.41 -18.08 5.87
C TRP A 232 -16.70 -17.39 6.33
N GLU A 233 -16.64 -16.12 6.75
CA GLU A 233 -17.79 -15.39 7.28
C GLU A 233 -18.57 -14.71 6.13
N LEU A 234 -19.41 -15.51 5.48
CA LEU A 234 -20.28 -15.08 4.39
C LEU A 234 -21.61 -14.57 4.96
N LEU A 235 -21.76 -13.25 5.07
CA LEU A 235 -22.97 -12.62 5.59
C LEU A 235 -24.09 -12.59 4.54
N ALA A 236 -23.73 -12.44 3.26
CA ALA A 236 -24.65 -12.52 2.14
C ALA A 236 -23.93 -13.07 0.89
N GLU A 237 -24.47 -14.13 0.29
CA GLU A 237 -24.05 -14.60 -1.03
C GLU A 237 -24.32 -13.54 -2.09
N GLY A 238 -23.29 -13.16 -2.87
CA GLY A 238 -23.42 -12.21 -3.96
C GLY A 238 -23.00 -12.80 -5.28
N ARG A 239 -23.91 -12.85 -6.26
CA ARG A 239 -23.58 -13.26 -7.64
C ARG A 239 -23.44 -12.07 -8.59
N HIS A 240 -24.02 -10.93 -8.23
CA HIS A 240 -24.10 -9.74 -9.07
C HIS A 240 -23.78 -8.47 -8.28
N LYS A 241 -22.67 -8.49 -7.53
CA LYS A 241 -22.20 -7.36 -6.70
C LYS A 241 -23.20 -6.95 -5.60
N ASP A 242 -23.82 -7.96 -4.99
CA ASP A 242 -24.87 -7.83 -3.98
C ASP A 242 -24.55 -8.61 -2.69
N GLY A 243 -23.33 -9.15 -2.59
CA GLY A 243 -22.86 -9.94 -1.46
C GLY A 243 -22.11 -9.15 -0.40
N VAL A 244 -21.86 -9.82 0.72
CA VAL A 244 -21.05 -9.33 1.84
C VAL A 244 -20.23 -10.50 2.37
N LEU A 245 -18.89 -10.38 2.33
CA LEU A 245 -17.96 -11.39 2.81
C LEU A 245 -16.97 -10.72 3.78
N CYS A 246 -16.84 -11.28 4.97
CA CYS A 246 -15.88 -10.81 5.97
C CYS A 246 -14.62 -11.69 6.02
N GLY A 247 -13.47 -11.06 6.25
CA GLY A 247 -12.20 -11.75 6.41
C GLY A 247 -10.98 -10.88 6.16
N ASP A 248 -9.90 -11.52 5.74
CA ASP A 248 -8.60 -10.88 5.53
C ASP A 248 -8.46 -10.28 4.13
N ALA A 249 -7.53 -9.34 3.98
CA ALA A 249 -7.33 -8.63 2.73
C ALA A 249 -6.81 -9.58 1.64
N LEU A 250 -7.43 -9.50 0.46
CA LEU A 250 -7.03 -10.26 -0.73
C LEU A 250 -6.75 -9.29 -1.86
N GLN A 251 -5.58 -9.38 -2.46
CA GLN A 251 -5.18 -8.54 -3.59
C GLN A 251 -5.18 -9.38 -4.86
N HIS A 252 -5.73 -8.83 -5.94
CA HIS A 252 -5.75 -9.44 -7.26
C HIS A 252 -4.51 -9.04 -8.06
N TYR A 253 -4.26 -9.75 -9.17
CA TYR A 253 -3.22 -9.31 -10.09
C TYR A 253 -3.52 -7.87 -10.57
N PRO A 254 -2.53 -6.97 -10.65
CA PRO A 254 -2.76 -5.52 -10.79
C PRO A 254 -3.38 -5.08 -12.13
N VAL A 255 -3.52 -5.99 -13.09
CA VAL A 255 -4.09 -5.77 -14.43
C VAL A 255 -4.83 -7.02 -14.89
N GLN A 256 -5.81 -6.86 -15.78
CA GLN A 256 -6.44 -8.02 -16.45
C GLN A 256 -5.48 -8.60 -17.50
N LYS A 257 -4.83 -9.73 -17.18
CA LYS A 257 -3.86 -10.41 -18.08
C LYS A 257 -4.50 -10.88 -19.39
N ASN A 258 -5.80 -11.20 -19.38
CA ASN A 258 -6.54 -11.63 -20.57
C ASN A 258 -7.61 -10.60 -20.95
N PRO A 259 -7.30 -9.64 -21.85
CA PRO A 259 -8.25 -8.59 -22.23
C PRO A 259 -9.51 -9.14 -22.91
N ALA A 260 -9.48 -10.37 -23.46
CA ALA A 260 -10.66 -11.00 -24.06
C ALA A 260 -11.76 -11.33 -23.03
N LYS A 261 -11.44 -11.39 -21.72
CA LYS A 261 -12.44 -11.60 -20.67
C LYS A 261 -13.36 -10.37 -20.47
N GLY A 262 -12.95 -9.19 -20.94
CA GLY A 262 -13.69 -7.94 -20.79
C GLY A 262 -13.55 -7.28 -19.40
N PRO A 263 -14.01 -6.02 -19.25
CA PRO A 263 -13.74 -5.16 -18.08
C PRO A 263 -14.48 -5.56 -16.79
N GLY A 264 -15.47 -6.46 -16.88
CA GLY A 264 -16.24 -6.93 -15.71
C GLY A 264 -15.87 -8.34 -15.25
N ALA A 265 -14.87 -8.97 -15.86
CA ALA A 265 -14.47 -10.32 -15.51
C ALA A 265 -13.57 -10.34 -14.26
N ASP A 266 -13.66 -11.46 -13.53
CA ASP A 266 -12.78 -11.72 -12.40
C ASP A 266 -11.31 -11.73 -12.85
N VAL A 267 -10.45 -11.33 -11.91
CA VAL A 267 -8.99 -11.40 -12.02
C VAL A 267 -8.48 -12.34 -10.96
N GLU A 268 -7.47 -13.13 -11.32
CA GLU A 268 -6.91 -14.12 -10.43
C GLU A 268 -6.29 -13.45 -9.18
N PRO A 269 -6.52 -14.00 -7.97
CA PRO A 269 -5.84 -13.56 -6.76
C PRO A 269 -4.31 -13.61 -6.92
N LEU A 270 -3.63 -12.60 -6.41
CA LEU A 270 -2.17 -12.52 -6.39
C LEU A 270 -1.64 -12.89 -5.02
N TYR A 271 -2.07 -12.17 -3.98
CA TYR A 271 -1.60 -12.41 -2.62
C TYR A 271 -2.67 -12.03 -1.58
N MET A 272 -2.47 -12.51 -0.36
CA MET A 272 -3.19 -12.05 0.83
C MET A 272 -2.18 -11.72 1.93
N ASN A 273 -2.58 -10.84 2.84
CA ASN A 273 -1.84 -10.54 4.07
C ASN A 273 -2.76 -10.84 5.26
N SER A 274 -2.24 -11.56 6.27
CA SER A 274 -3.05 -12.07 7.36
C SER A 274 -2.23 -12.54 8.56
N ASP A 275 -2.58 -12.04 9.75
CA ASP A 275 -2.14 -12.62 11.03
C ASP A 275 -2.59 -14.08 11.20
N ASN A 276 -3.67 -14.47 10.51
CA ASN A 276 -4.25 -15.81 10.53
C ASN A 276 -3.68 -16.71 9.42
N ILE A 277 -2.49 -16.39 8.87
CA ILE A 277 -1.84 -17.16 7.78
C ILE A 277 -1.71 -18.67 8.07
N LEU A 278 -1.70 -19.07 9.35
CA LEU A 278 -1.63 -20.47 9.77
C LEU A 278 -3.00 -21.16 9.95
N GLU A 279 -4.08 -20.40 10.00
CA GLU A 279 -5.45 -20.91 10.18
C GLU A 279 -6.13 -21.21 8.84
N TRP A 280 -5.80 -20.43 7.80
CA TRP A 280 -6.40 -20.56 6.47
C TRP A 280 -6.08 -21.89 5.81
N GLY A 281 -7.03 -22.84 5.84
CA GLY A 281 -6.92 -24.15 5.18
C GLY A 281 -6.78 -25.37 6.10
N ARG A 282 -6.68 -25.19 7.43
CA ARG A 282 -6.67 -26.32 8.40
C ARG A 282 -8.08 -26.85 8.67
N ASP A 283 -9.04 -25.94 8.67
CA ASP A 283 -10.42 -26.23 9.01
C ASP A 283 -11.20 -26.83 7.83
N SER A 284 -12.18 -27.69 8.13
CA SER A 284 -13.18 -28.15 7.15
C SER A 284 -14.17 -27.06 6.74
N ARG A 285 -13.92 -25.79 7.10
CA ARG A 285 -14.77 -24.65 6.78
C ARG A 285 -14.62 -24.33 5.32
N ARG A 286 -15.75 -24.06 4.67
CA ARG A 286 -15.77 -23.58 3.30
C ARG A 286 -15.22 -22.16 3.27
N LEU A 287 -14.20 -21.95 2.44
CA LEU A 287 -13.60 -20.65 2.23
C LEU A 287 -14.16 -19.98 0.98
N TYR A 288 -14.35 -18.69 1.10
CA TYR A 288 -14.81 -17.82 0.03
C TYR A 288 -13.80 -16.73 -0.21
N ARG A 289 -13.84 -16.17 -1.42
CA ARG A 289 -13.15 -14.94 -1.78
C ARG A 289 -14.09 -14.01 -2.53
N THR A 290 -13.72 -12.74 -2.61
CA THR A 290 -14.38 -11.80 -3.52
C THR A 290 -13.76 -11.87 -4.91
N ALA A 291 -14.57 -11.68 -5.94
CA ALA A 291 -14.10 -11.37 -7.28
C ALA A 291 -13.39 -10.01 -7.29
N ALA A 292 -12.50 -9.81 -8.27
CA ALA A 292 -11.85 -8.52 -8.49
C ALA A 292 -12.88 -7.43 -8.82
N ARG A 293 -12.63 -6.22 -8.32
CA ARG A 293 -13.48 -5.04 -8.55
C ARG A 293 -12.61 -3.83 -8.87
N PRO A 294 -13.00 -2.98 -9.83
CA PRO A 294 -12.23 -1.79 -10.14
C PRO A 294 -12.01 -0.90 -8.91
N ALA A 295 -10.81 -0.34 -8.78
CA ALA A 295 -10.39 0.47 -7.64
C ALA A 295 -11.24 1.75 -7.48
N GLU A 296 -11.72 2.31 -8.59
CA GLU A 296 -12.53 3.53 -8.63
C GLU A 296 -13.96 3.32 -8.12
N PHE A 297 -14.45 2.07 -8.05
CA PHE A 297 -15.80 1.78 -7.61
C PHE A 297 -15.96 2.01 -6.11
N TYR A 298 -16.81 2.97 -5.73
CA TYR A 298 -17.17 3.23 -4.35
C TYR A 298 -18.49 2.51 -4.00
N PRO A 299 -18.48 1.48 -3.12
CA PRO A 299 -19.70 0.76 -2.72
C PRO A 299 -20.58 1.58 -1.76
N GLY A 300 -20.03 2.60 -1.10
CA GLY A 300 -20.69 3.37 -0.05
C GLY A 300 -19.94 3.31 1.28
N SER A 301 -20.53 3.91 2.31
CA SER A 301 -19.93 4.03 3.64
C SER A 301 -20.11 2.77 4.48
N PHE A 302 -19.02 2.27 5.09
CA PHE A 302 -19.08 1.20 6.10
C PHE A 302 -19.82 1.65 7.35
N THR A 303 -19.65 2.92 7.74
CA THR A 303 -20.30 3.52 8.90
C THR A 303 -21.82 3.53 8.73
N GLU A 304 -22.31 3.98 7.58
CA GLU A 304 -23.74 4.02 7.25
C GLU A 304 -24.34 2.61 7.12
N ARG A 305 -23.59 1.68 6.51
CA ARG A 305 -24.00 0.27 6.36
C ARG A 305 -23.91 -0.52 7.67
N LYS A 306 -23.25 0.01 8.70
CA LYS A 306 -23.02 -0.64 10.01
C LYS A 306 -22.30 -2.00 9.87
N LEU A 307 -21.36 -2.07 8.93
CA LEU A 307 -20.52 -3.25 8.72
C LEU A 307 -19.13 -3.04 9.31
N LEU A 308 -18.49 -4.12 9.73
CA LEU A 308 -17.08 -4.08 10.11
C LEU A 308 -16.23 -3.73 8.89
N GLN A 309 -15.11 -3.04 9.09
CA GLN A 309 -14.18 -2.68 8.00
C GLN A 309 -13.58 -3.92 7.31
N THR A 310 -13.70 -5.09 7.94
CA THR A 310 -13.30 -6.40 7.41
C THR A 310 -14.35 -7.06 6.51
N CYS A 311 -15.51 -6.44 6.34
CA CYS A 311 -16.68 -6.99 5.64
C CYS A 311 -17.05 -6.15 4.41
N PRO A 312 -16.25 -6.15 3.33
CA PRO A 312 -16.65 -5.47 2.11
C PRO A 312 -18.01 -5.98 1.59
N PHE A 313 -18.75 -5.02 1.06
CA PHE A 313 -20.10 -5.20 0.54
C PHE A 313 -20.20 -4.74 -0.90
N ASP A 314 -21.33 -5.06 -1.52
CA ASP A 314 -21.59 -4.93 -2.95
C ASP A 314 -20.47 -5.64 -3.74
N VAL A 315 -20.17 -6.87 -3.30
CA VAL A 315 -19.14 -7.76 -3.86
C VAL A 315 -19.77 -8.97 -4.53
N THR A 316 -19.07 -9.55 -5.51
CA THR A 316 -19.36 -10.89 -6.00
C THR A 316 -18.52 -11.88 -5.19
N THR A 317 -19.18 -12.85 -4.56
CA THR A 317 -18.54 -13.86 -3.72
C THR A 317 -18.37 -15.15 -4.51
N MET A 318 -17.21 -15.77 -4.37
CA MET A 318 -16.82 -16.99 -5.07
C MET A 318 -16.22 -17.96 -4.04
N GLU A 319 -16.36 -19.24 -4.28
CA GLU A 319 -15.56 -20.21 -3.53
C GLU A 319 -14.10 -20.11 -3.94
N ILE A 320 -13.21 -20.38 -3.00
CA ILE A 320 -11.79 -20.53 -3.30
C ILE A 320 -11.61 -21.67 -4.33
N ALA A 321 -10.85 -21.40 -5.38
CA ALA A 321 -10.56 -22.39 -6.39
C ALA A 321 -9.68 -23.53 -5.84
N PRO A 322 -9.75 -24.76 -6.38
CA PRO A 322 -8.96 -25.88 -5.86
C PRO A 322 -7.44 -25.61 -5.76
N MET A 323 -6.88 -24.87 -6.73
CA MET A 323 -5.46 -24.48 -6.72
C MET A 323 -5.15 -23.47 -5.60
N GLU A 324 -6.02 -22.48 -5.39
CA GLU A 324 -5.88 -21.50 -4.32
C GLU A 324 -5.93 -22.19 -2.95
N ALA A 325 -6.86 -23.12 -2.76
CA ALA A 325 -6.97 -23.92 -1.53
C ALA A 325 -5.74 -24.81 -1.29
N MET A 326 -5.19 -25.40 -2.37
CA MET A 326 -3.97 -26.21 -2.28
C MET A 326 -2.77 -25.37 -1.81
N LEU A 327 -2.62 -24.13 -2.29
CA LEU A 327 -1.53 -23.24 -1.88
C LEU A 327 -1.64 -22.82 -0.40
N LEU A 328 -2.87 -22.55 0.09
CA LEU A 328 -3.12 -22.30 1.50
C LEU A 328 -2.72 -23.50 2.38
N ALA A 329 -3.10 -24.71 1.99
CA ALA A 329 -2.73 -25.93 2.70
C ALA A 329 -1.20 -26.18 2.67
N GLN A 330 -0.53 -25.89 1.56
CA GLN A 330 0.92 -26.06 1.43
C GLN A 330 1.69 -25.18 2.42
N ARG A 331 1.24 -23.95 2.66
CA ARG A 331 1.87 -23.06 3.67
C ARG A 331 1.85 -23.68 5.06
N GLN A 332 0.76 -24.34 5.42
CA GLN A 332 0.62 -24.98 6.72
C GLN A 332 1.53 -26.20 6.86
N GLN A 333 1.64 -27.01 5.81
CA GLN A 333 2.57 -28.13 5.78
C GLN A 333 4.03 -27.65 5.97
N LEU A 334 4.41 -26.54 5.33
CA LEU A 334 5.74 -25.95 5.53
C LEU A 334 5.94 -25.46 6.96
N TYR A 335 4.93 -24.84 7.57
CA TYR A 335 4.99 -24.44 8.98
C TYR A 335 5.17 -25.65 9.90
N ASP A 336 4.40 -26.72 9.71
CA ASP A 336 4.48 -27.92 10.55
C ASP A 336 5.85 -28.61 10.45
N VAL A 337 6.51 -28.54 9.28
CA VAL A 337 7.87 -29.08 9.08
C VAL A 337 8.96 -28.22 9.76
N VAL A 338 8.77 -26.91 9.86
CA VAL A 338 9.78 -25.98 10.41
C VAL A 338 9.60 -25.76 11.91
N ALA A 339 8.35 -25.75 12.40
CA ALA A 339 8.01 -25.45 13.79
C ALA A 339 7.81 -26.70 14.66
N GLY A 340 7.54 -27.88 14.05
CA GLY A 340 7.52 -29.18 14.72
C GLY A 340 8.92 -29.75 14.90
#